data_AF-A0A024GC88-F1
#
_entry.id   AF-A0A024GC88-F1
#
_cell.length_a   1.000
_cell.length_b   1.000
_cell.length_c   1.000
_cell.angle_alpha   90.00
_cell.angle_beta   90.00
_cell.angle_gamma   90.00
#
_symmetry.space_group_name_H-M   'P 1'
#
loop_
_entity.id
_entity.type
_entity.pdbx_description
1 polymer ?
#
loop_
_entity_poly.entity_id
_entity_poly.type
_entity_poly.pdbx_seq_one_letter_code
_entity_poly.pdbx_strand_id
1 'polypeptide(L)'
;MFEMAKYVFLEIIEMSPIQSDHYDQDPRQQAEAYAEKYRINTILEELMAHVLYHQPDNPRQFIKSHLSKAQQNGLTQSLLIQEKDLNAMFTAFDVNGLGYVTREQHQEATKTLGIQVAYKIPEAVKTINRSLFIRNMAQELKKSFD
;
A
#
# COMPACT_ATOMS: atom_id res chain seq x y z
N MET A 1 -37.71 32.11 -12.26
CA MET A 1 -36.77 31.07 -12.70
C MET A 1 -35.68 30.75 -11.66
N PHE A 2 -35.63 31.44 -10.50
CA PHE A 2 -34.70 31.12 -9.39
C PHE A 2 -35.34 30.32 -8.23
N GLU A 3 -36.67 30.22 -8.15
CA GLU A 3 -37.35 29.52 -7.06
C GLU A 3 -37.38 27.99 -7.24
N MET A 4 -37.38 27.50 -8.49
CA MET A 4 -37.38 26.06 -8.78
C MET A 4 -36.06 25.36 -8.45
N ALA A 5 -34.95 26.10 -8.38
CA ALA A 5 -33.65 25.54 -8.01
C ALA A 5 -33.54 25.25 -6.50
N LYS A 6 -34.31 25.96 -5.65
CA LYS A 6 -34.37 25.68 -4.20
C LYS A 6 -35.09 24.38 -3.89
N TYR A 7 -36.16 24.06 -4.61
CA TYR A 7 -36.95 22.84 -4.38
C TYR A 7 -36.21 21.58 -4.83
N VAL A 8 -35.51 21.63 -5.96
CA VAL A 8 -34.68 20.49 -6.42
C VAL A 8 -33.48 20.23 -5.49
N PHE A 9 -32.94 21.28 -4.85
CA PHE A 9 -31.85 21.12 -3.88
C PHE A 9 -32.32 20.56 -2.52
N LEU A 10 -33.59 20.73 -2.18
CA LEU A 10 -34.20 20.18 -0.95
C LEU A 10 -34.65 18.72 -1.12
N GLU A 11 -35.15 18.32 -2.29
CA GLU A 11 -35.57 16.92 -2.54
C GLU A 11 -34.40 15.91 -2.57
N ILE A 12 -33.19 16.35 -2.95
CA ILE A 12 -31.99 15.48 -2.96
C ILE A 12 -31.55 15.11 -1.53
N ILE A 13 -31.86 15.93 -0.53
CA ILE A 13 -31.51 15.67 0.87
C ILE A 13 -32.50 14.70 1.55
N GLU A 14 -33.76 14.62 1.08
CA GLU A 14 -34.78 13.76 1.72
C GLU A 14 -34.78 12.29 1.28
N MET A 15 -34.04 11.91 0.22
CA MET A 15 -34.07 10.54 -0.33
C MET A 15 -32.99 9.58 0.21
N SER A 16 -32.23 9.96 1.24
CA SER A 16 -31.47 9.00 2.03
C SER A 16 -31.76 9.23 3.51
N PRO A 17 -32.26 8.24 4.25
CA PRO A 17 -32.40 8.38 5.69
C PRO A 17 -30.99 8.33 6.27
N ILE A 18 -30.34 9.48 6.41
CA ILE A 18 -29.28 9.63 7.39
C ILE A 18 -30.00 9.53 8.74
N GLN A 19 -30.10 8.30 9.24
CA GLN A 19 -30.63 7.99 10.56
C GLN A 19 -29.92 8.86 11.59
N SER A 20 -30.71 9.68 12.26
CA SER A 20 -30.31 10.78 13.12
C SER A 20 -29.94 10.34 14.54
N ASP A 21 -29.06 9.35 14.70
CA ASP A 21 -28.76 8.77 16.03
C ASP A 21 -27.29 8.84 16.50
N HIS A 22 -26.39 9.55 15.79
CA HIS A 22 -25.01 9.77 16.29
C HIS A 22 -24.46 11.17 15.97
N TYR A 23 -24.89 12.19 16.73
CA TYR A 23 -24.20 13.49 16.81
C TYR A 23 -23.35 13.59 18.08
N ASP A 24 -22.46 12.63 18.32
CA ASP A 24 -21.54 12.70 19.47
C ASP A 24 -20.08 12.43 19.12
N GLN A 25 -19.71 12.59 17.84
CA GLN A 25 -18.33 12.46 17.40
C GLN A 25 -17.98 13.68 16.54
N ASP A 26 -16.94 14.41 16.96
CA ASP A 26 -16.39 15.55 16.24
C ASP A 26 -16.14 15.17 14.77
N PRO A 27 -16.67 15.91 13.76
CA PRO A 27 -16.43 15.64 12.34
C PRO A 27 -14.95 15.46 12.00
N ARG A 28 -14.05 16.15 12.73
CA ARG A 28 -12.61 15.98 12.59
C ARG A 28 -12.16 14.59 13.02
N GLN A 29 -12.63 14.09 14.17
CA GLN A 29 -12.30 12.75 14.65
C GLN A 29 -12.82 11.67 13.69
N GLN A 30 -14.00 11.87 13.11
CA GLN A 30 -14.53 10.95 12.10
C GLN A 30 -13.66 10.91 10.84
N ALA A 31 -13.20 12.08 10.38
CA ALA A 31 -12.30 12.18 9.24
C ALA A 31 -10.93 11.53 9.52
N GLU A 32 -10.37 11.77 10.71
CA GLU A 32 -9.11 11.18 11.15
C GLU A 32 -9.23 9.64 11.24
N ALA A 33 -10.28 9.12 11.90
CA ALA A 33 -10.53 7.69 12.00
C ALA A 33 -10.76 7.03 10.63
N TYR A 34 -11.43 7.72 9.70
CA TYR A 34 -11.60 7.23 8.33
C TYR A 34 -10.25 7.20 7.59
N ALA A 35 -9.46 8.26 7.70
CA ALA A 35 -8.14 8.35 7.08
C ALA A 35 -7.18 7.27 7.60
N GLU A 36 -7.20 6.98 8.90
CA GLU A 36 -6.43 5.90 9.52
C GLU A 36 -6.93 4.52 9.06
N LYS A 37 -8.23 4.25 9.20
CA LYS A 37 -8.84 2.96 8.84
C LYS A 37 -8.53 2.54 7.41
N TYR A 38 -8.55 3.49 6.48
CA TYR A 38 -8.28 3.23 5.06
C TYR A 38 -6.88 3.65 4.62
N ARG A 39 -6.01 4.01 5.55
CA ARG A 39 -4.59 4.33 5.33
C ARG A 39 -4.37 5.39 4.25
N ILE A 40 -5.26 6.40 4.21
CA ILE A 40 -5.31 7.41 3.15
C ILE A 40 -4.00 8.20 3.09
N ASN A 41 -3.44 8.57 4.25
CA ASN A 41 -2.19 9.32 4.32
C ASN A 41 -1.03 8.53 3.70
N THR A 42 -0.90 7.24 4.05
CA THR A 42 0.14 6.36 3.50
C THR A 42 0.00 6.20 1.98
N ILE A 43 -1.23 5.97 1.49
CA ILE A 43 -1.47 5.84 0.04
C ILE A 43 -1.10 7.14 -0.67
N LEU A 44 -1.45 8.30 -0.09
CA LEU A 44 -1.13 9.60 -0.67
C LEU A 44 0.39 9.83 -0.70
N GLU A 45 1.10 9.52 0.38
CA GLU A 45 2.57 9.60 0.47
C GLU A 45 3.25 8.74 -0.61
N GLU A 46 2.84 7.48 -0.75
CA GLU A 46 3.38 6.58 -1.78
C GLU A 46 3.10 7.11 -3.21
N LEU A 47 1.87 7.58 -3.47
CA LEU A 47 1.52 8.15 -4.77
C LEU A 47 2.34 9.40 -5.10
N MET A 48 2.54 10.29 -4.11
CA MET A 48 3.38 11.48 -4.29
C MET A 48 4.83 11.09 -4.58
N ALA A 49 5.40 10.14 -3.84
CA ALA A 49 6.74 9.64 -4.07
C ALA A 49 6.90 9.10 -5.51
N HIS A 50 5.95 8.30 -5.99
CA HIS A 50 5.96 7.81 -7.37
C HIS A 50 5.88 8.92 -8.42
N VAL A 51 4.99 9.91 -8.22
CA VAL A 51 4.83 11.02 -9.17
C VAL A 51 6.10 11.87 -9.21
N LEU A 52 6.70 12.17 -8.06
CA LEU A 52 7.94 12.95 -7.97
C LEU A 52 9.14 12.21 -8.59
N TYR A 53 9.22 10.89 -8.40
CA TYR A 53 10.29 10.07 -8.94
C TYR A 53 10.19 9.88 -10.46
N HIS A 54 9.01 9.49 -10.96
CA HIS A 54 8.84 9.17 -12.37
C HIS A 54 8.56 10.39 -13.26
N GLN A 55 8.12 11.50 -12.67
CA GLN A 55 7.78 12.76 -13.37
C GLN A 55 7.00 12.53 -14.68
N PRO A 56 5.85 11.82 -14.63
CA PRO A 56 5.13 11.46 -15.84
C PRO A 56 4.51 12.70 -16.51
N ASP A 57 4.46 12.71 -17.85
CA ASP A 57 3.82 13.78 -18.63
C ASP A 57 2.33 13.97 -18.27
N ASN A 58 1.66 12.90 -17.83
CA ASN A 58 0.28 12.93 -17.38
C ASN A 58 0.11 12.31 -15.98
N PRO A 59 0.29 13.10 -14.90
CA PRO A 59 0.22 12.61 -13.52
C PRO A 59 -1.15 12.02 -13.16
N ARG A 60 -2.25 12.59 -13.68
CA ARG A 60 -3.61 12.11 -13.40
C ARG A 60 -3.82 10.68 -13.92
N GLN A 61 -3.43 10.43 -15.16
CA GLN A 61 -3.54 9.09 -15.75
C GLN A 61 -2.62 8.10 -15.04
N PHE A 62 -1.41 8.53 -14.70
CA PHE A 62 -0.44 7.73 -13.96
C PHE A 62 -0.99 7.26 -12.60
N ILE A 63 -1.52 8.19 -11.78
CA ILE A 63 -2.14 7.89 -10.48
C ILE A 63 -3.34 6.95 -10.66
N LYS A 64 -4.24 7.24 -11.61
CA LYS A 64 -5.42 6.40 -11.87
C LYS A 64 -5.01 4.96 -12.18
N SER A 65 -4.00 4.77 -13.02
CA SER A 65 -3.51 3.43 -13.36
C SER A 65 -2.91 2.68 -12.17
N HIS A 66 -2.20 3.38 -11.27
CA HIS A 66 -1.64 2.79 -10.04
C HIS A 66 -2.74 2.37 -9.08
N LEU A 67 -3.71 3.25 -8.82
CA LEU A 67 -4.84 2.95 -7.94
C LEU A 67 -5.70 1.80 -8.46
N SER A 68 -5.96 1.73 -9.77
CA SER A 68 -6.72 0.61 -10.36
C SER A 68 -6.00 -0.72 -10.20
N LYS A 69 -4.67 -0.76 -10.35
CA LYS A 69 -3.87 -1.97 -10.13
C LYS A 69 -3.87 -2.37 -8.66
N ALA A 70 -3.71 -1.41 -7.75
CA ALA A 70 -3.74 -1.65 -6.31
C ALA A 70 -5.11 -2.18 -5.84
N GLN A 71 -6.19 -1.66 -6.41
CA GLN A 71 -7.54 -2.15 -6.15
C GLN A 71 -7.72 -3.62 -6.60
N GLN A 72 -7.15 -4.01 -7.74
CA GLN A 72 -7.21 -5.38 -8.26
C GLN A 72 -6.36 -6.37 -7.46
N ASN A 73 -5.19 -5.94 -7.00
CA ASN A 73 -4.24 -6.78 -6.27
C ASN A 73 -4.48 -6.80 -4.75
N GLY A 74 -5.46 -6.01 -4.28
CA GLY A 74 -5.65 -5.69 -2.87
C GLY A 74 -4.66 -4.61 -2.43
N LEU A 75 -5.16 -3.57 -1.74
CA LEU A 75 -4.38 -2.44 -1.18
C LEU A 75 -3.29 -2.85 -0.17
N THR A 76 -3.07 -4.15 0.03
CA THR A 76 -2.10 -4.71 0.97
C THR A 76 -0.68 -4.85 0.40
N GLN A 77 -0.48 -4.58 -0.89
CA GLN A 77 0.86 -4.52 -1.50
C GLN A 77 1.30 -3.07 -1.57
N SER A 78 2.55 -2.79 -1.16
CA SER A 78 3.15 -1.46 -1.32
C SER A 78 3.08 -1.03 -2.79
N LEU A 79 2.66 0.21 -3.05
CA LEU A 79 2.65 0.73 -4.41
C LEU A 79 4.08 0.79 -4.99
N LEU A 80 5.07 1.02 -4.12
CA LEU A 80 6.48 1.23 -4.46
C LEU A 80 7.23 -0.07 -4.81
N ILE A 81 6.91 -1.19 -4.16
CA ILE A 81 7.64 -2.45 -4.31
C ILE A 81 6.72 -3.54 -4.85
N GLN A 82 6.92 -3.88 -6.12
CA GLN A 82 6.17 -4.92 -6.81
C GLN A 82 6.94 -6.25 -6.79
N GLU A 83 6.26 -7.34 -7.17
CA GLU A 83 6.86 -8.67 -7.22
C GLU A 83 8.09 -8.73 -8.15
N LYS A 84 8.09 -7.96 -9.25
CA LYS A 84 9.24 -7.85 -10.15
C LYS A 84 10.48 -7.27 -9.44
N ASP A 85 10.27 -6.35 -8.50
CA ASP A 85 11.35 -5.67 -7.77
C ASP A 85 11.94 -6.63 -6.74
N LEU A 86 11.09 -7.42 -6.05
CA LEU A 86 11.53 -8.51 -5.18
C LEU A 86 12.28 -9.61 -5.96
N ASN A 87 11.85 -9.91 -7.19
CA ASN A 87 12.54 -10.85 -8.06
C ASN A 87 13.92 -10.34 -8.50
N ALA A 88 14.02 -9.06 -8.86
CA ALA A 88 15.28 -8.42 -9.21
C ALA A 88 16.23 -8.41 -8.00
N MET A 89 15.71 -8.10 -6.82
CA MET A 89 16.44 -8.13 -5.57
C MET A 89 16.95 -9.53 -5.24
N PHE A 90 16.14 -10.58 -5.37
CA PHE A 90 16.63 -11.96 -5.19
C PHE A 90 17.81 -12.26 -6.13
N THR A 91 17.68 -11.89 -7.41
CA THR A 91 18.75 -12.11 -8.40
C THR A 91 20.02 -11.32 -8.03
N ALA A 92 19.91 -10.15 -7.42
CA ALA A 92 21.05 -9.38 -6.95
C ALA A 92 21.78 -10.04 -5.75
N PHE A 93 21.06 -10.79 -4.91
CA PHE A 93 21.64 -11.53 -3.78
C PHE A 93 22.14 -12.94 -4.17
N ASP A 94 21.49 -13.59 -5.14
CA ASP A 94 21.92 -14.88 -5.71
C ASP A 94 22.99 -14.68 -6.80
N VAL A 95 24.10 -14.04 -6.44
CA VAL A 95 25.19 -13.63 -7.36
C VAL A 95 25.75 -14.82 -8.16
N ASN A 96 25.75 -16.01 -7.56
CA ASN A 96 26.28 -17.23 -8.18
C ASN A 96 25.22 -18.02 -8.97
N GLY A 97 23.95 -17.58 -9.00
CA GLY A 97 22.88 -18.27 -9.72
C GLY A 97 22.55 -19.66 -9.19
N LEU A 98 22.66 -19.86 -7.87
CA LEU A 98 22.46 -21.14 -7.20
C LEU A 98 20.97 -21.47 -7.01
N GLY A 99 20.08 -20.51 -7.23
CA GLY A 99 18.63 -20.65 -7.02
C GLY A 99 18.22 -20.47 -5.56
N TYR A 100 19.14 -20.10 -4.68
CA TYR A 100 18.91 -19.81 -3.26
C TYR A 100 19.86 -18.73 -2.75
N VAL A 101 19.45 -18.07 -1.68
CA VAL A 101 20.28 -17.15 -0.88
C VAL A 101 20.48 -17.73 0.52
N THR A 102 21.55 -17.33 1.20
CA THR A 102 21.75 -17.70 2.62
C THR A 102 20.81 -16.92 3.53
N ARG A 103 20.68 -17.39 4.77
CA ARG A 103 19.92 -16.68 5.82
C ARG A 103 20.44 -15.26 6.04
N GLU A 104 21.76 -15.09 6.05
CA GLU A 104 22.43 -13.80 6.24
C GLU A 104 22.13 -12.87 5.06
N GLN A 105 22.19 -13.38 3.84
CA GLN A 105 21.83 -12.62 2.64
C GLN A 105 20.36 -12.17 2.67
N HIS A 106 19.43 -13.04 3.08
CA HIS A 106 18.04 -12.66 3.26
C HIS A 106 17.87 -11.56 4.33
N GLN A 107 18.59 -11.66 5.46
CA GLN A 107 18.55 -10.63 6.50
C GLN A 107 19.07 -9.28 5.99
N GLU A 108 20.15 -9.25 5.23
CA GLU A 108 20.65 -8.03 4.59
C GLU A 108 19.66 -7.48 3.54
N ALA A 109 18.99 -8.36 2.81
CA ALA A 109 17.93 -7.98 1.90
C ALA A 109 16.79 -7.24 2.64
N THR A 110 16.32 -7.77 3.78
CA THR A 110 15.29 -7.09 4.59
C THR A 110 15.72 -5.70 5.05
N LYS A 111 16.98 -5.54 5.46
CA LYS A 111 17.53 -4.23 5.88
C LYS A 111 17.60 -3.23 4.72
N THR A 112 17.89 -3.70 3.51
CA THR A 112 17.97 -2.87 2.30
C THR A 112 16.62 -2.20 1.99
N LEU A 113 15.51 -2.83 2.36
CA LEU A 113 14.16 -2.25 2.24
C LEU A 113 13.73 -1.42 3.46
N GLY A 114 14.62 -1.16 4.42
CA GLY A 114 14.30 -0.42 5.63
C GLY A 114 13.46 -1.18 6.66
N ILE A 115 13.31 -2.50 6.52
CA ILE A 115 12.51 -3.33 7.41
C ILE A 115 13.33 -3.61 8.68
N GLN A 116 12.97 -2.96 9.80
CA GLN A 116 13.76 -3.01 11.05
C GLN A 116 13.50 -4.28 11.89
N VAL A 117 12.29 -4.83 11.86
CA VAL A 117 11.91 -6.04 12.62
C VAL A 117 11.45 -7.13 11.66
N ALA A 118 12.40 -7.73 10.95
CA ALA A 118 12.11 -8.82 10.04
C ALA A 118 11.77 -10.12 10.82
N TYR A 119 10.82 -10.91 10.30
CA TYR A 119 10.60 -12.28 10.73
C TYR A 119 11.92 -13.05 10.83
N LYS A 120 12.22 -13.56 12.03
CA LYS A 120 13.41 -14.36 12.26
C LYS A 120 13.20 -15.74 11.64
N ILE A 121 13.83 -15.95 10.50
CA ILE A 121 13.97 -17.28 9.90
C ILE A 121 14.64 -18.22 10.93
N PRO A 122 14.06 -19.40 11.21
CA PRO A 122 14.61 -20.35 12.18
C PRO A 122 16.06 -20.71 11.86
N GLU A 123 16.89 -20.92 12.88
CA GLU A 123 18.33 -21.20 12.69
C GLU A 123 18.60 -22.49 11.91
N ALA A 124 17.66 -23.43 11.93
CA ALA A 124 17.73 -24.67 11.16
C ALA A 124 17.70 -24.43 9.64
N VAL A 125 17.14 -23.30 9.17
CA VAL A 125 17.05 -22.96 7.75
C VAL A 125 18.30 -22.18 7.35
N LYS A 126 19.17 -22.82 6.57
CA LYS A 126 20.42 -22.23 6.07
C LYS A 126 20.26 -21.53 4.73
N THR A 127 19.36 -22.03 3.88
CA THR A 127 19.16 -21.56 2.51
C THR A 127 17.69 -21.25 2.26
N ILE A 128 17.46 -20.23 1.46
CA ILE A 128 16.13 -19.69 1.16
C ILE A 128 16.01 -19.60 -0.35
N ASN A 129 15.09 -20.38 -0.90
CA ASN A 129 14.82 -20.33 -2.33
C ASN A 129 14.01 -19.09 -2.72
N ARG A 130 13.92 -18.81 -4.03
CA ARG A 130 13.24 -17.64 -4.58
C ARG A 130 11.80 -17.47 -4.11
N SER A 131 11.02 -18.55 -4.10
CA SER A 131 9.61 -18.50 -3.68
C SER A 131 9.47 -18.11 -2.21
N LEU A 132 10.28 -18.71 -1.33
CA LEU A 132 10.26 -18.42 0.10
C LEU A 132 10.77 -16.99 0.37
N PHE A 133 11.80 -16.55 -0.34
CA PHE A 133 12.30 -15.17 -0.26
C PHE A 133 11.20 -14.16 -0.59
N ILE A 134 10.57 -14.26 -1.77
CA ILE A 134 9.54 -13.32 -2.21
C ILE A 134 8.36 -13.31 -1.25
N ARG A 135 7.92 -14.50 -0.81
CA ARG A 135 6.82 -14.62 0.15
C ARG A 135 7.15 -13.93 1.48
N ASN A 136 8.34 -14.18 2.03
CA ASN A 136 8.74 -13.57 3.30
C ASN A 136 8.84 -12.04 3.15
N MET A 137 9.53 -11.55 2.12
CA MET A 137 9.70 -10.11 1.87
C MET A 137 8.36 -9.40 1.69
N ALA A 138 7.44 -9.99 0.91
CA ALA A 138 6.10 -9.43 0.72
C ALA A 138 5.28 -9.38 2.03
N GLN A 139 5.42 -10.40 2.89
CA GLN A 139 4.79 -10.40 4.21
C GLN A 139 5.38 -9.33 5.14
N GLU A 140 6.71 -9.16 5.13
CA GLU A 140 7.37 -8.16 5.96
C GLU A 140 7.04 -6.73 5.50
N LEU A 141 6.98 -6.48 4.19
CA LEU A 141 6.50 -5.22 3.66
C LEU A 141 5.07 -4.95 4.11
N LYS A 142 4.16 -5.93 3.96
CA LYS A 142 2.78 -5.78 4.43
C LYS A 142 2.71 -5.37 5.91
N LYS A 143 3.51 -6.01 6.78
CA LYS A 143 3.55 -5.69 8.22
C LYS A 143 4.17 -4.34 8.52
N SER A 144 5.19 -3.90 7.77
CA SER A 144 5.82 -2.59 8.03
C SER A 144 4.87 -1.40 7.76
N PHE A 145 3.76 -1.69 7.11
CA PHE A 145 2.75 -0.74 6.70
C PHE A 145 1.45 -0.83 7.53
N ASP A 146 1.33 -1.83 8.41
CA ASP A 146 0.19 -2.04 9.32
C ASP A 146 0.56 -1.59 10.75
#